data_AF-A0A924QEV0-F1
#
_entry.id   AF-A0A924QEV0-F1
#
_cell.length_a   1.000
_cell.length_b   1.000
_cell.length_c   1.000
_cell.angle_alpha   90.00
_cell.angle_beta   90.00
_cell.angle_gamma   90.00
#
_symmetry.space_group_name_H-M   'P 1'
#
loop_
_entity.id
_entity.type
_entity.pdbx_description
1 polymer ?
#
loop_
_entity_poly.entity_id
_entity_poly.type
_entity_poly.pdbx_seq_one_letter_code
_entity_poly.pdbx_strand_id
1 'polypeptide(L)'
;MEKRLIEMLAAYRAGDGPALTRIVGEDFGDSAEGASARRRIFDDRHPAMADKIDAYFKSPDNHFVVIGVGHMFGENNLLEALAKRGIRAKRID
;
A
#
# COMPACT_ATOMS: atom_id res chain seq x y z
N MET A 1 -10.96 19.89 -8.16
CA MET A 1 -9.90 19.02 -8.71
C MET A 1 -8.51 19.48 -8.29
N GLU A 2 -8.13 20.74 -8.54
CA GLU A 2 -6.79 21.27 -8.20
C GLU A 2 -6.44 21.19 -6.70
N LYS A 3 -7.33 21.65 -5.80
CA LYS A 3 -7.13 21.56 -4.35
C LYS A 3 -6.90 20.14 -3.84
N ARG A 4 -7.62 19.17 -4.43
CA ARG A 4 -7.55 17.75 -4.06
C ARG A 4 -6.22 17.11 -4.48
N LEU A 5 -5.77 17.42 -5.69
CA LEU A 5 -4.45 16.99 -6.16
C LEU A 5 -3.33 17.57 -5.30
N ILE A 6 -3.43 18.85 -4.94
CA ILE A 6 -2.43 19.51 -4.06
C ILE A 6 -2.37 18.84 -2.68
N GLU A 7 -3.53 18.54 -2.09
CA GLU A 7 -3.63 17.83 -0.81
C GLU A 7 -2.97 16.44 -0.88
N MET A 8 -3.28 15.67 -1.92
CA MET A 8 -2.70 14.34 -2.13
C MET A 8 -1.18 14.40 -2.34
N LEU A 9 -0.68 15.39 -3.10
CA LEU A 9 0.75 15.59 -3.32
C LEU A 9 1.49 15.97 -2.04
N ALA A 10 0.88 16.80 -1.18
CA ALA A 10 1.43 17.16 0.11
C ALA A 10 1.53 15.94 1.03
N ALA A 11 0.44 15.16 1.15
CA ALA A 11 0.42 13.92 1.93
C ALA A 11 1.45 12.90 1.42
N TYR A 12 1.56 12.74 0.10
CA TYR A 12 2.55 11.88 -0.53
C TYR A 12 3.98 12.26 -0.17
N ARG A 13 4.34 13.54 -0.31
CA ARG A 13 5.69 14.05 -0.01
C ARG A 13 6.05 13.94 1.47
N ALA A 14 5.07 14.10 2.36
CA ALA A 14 5.26 13.96 3.80
C ALA A 14 5.28 12.50 4.28
N GLY A 15 4.86 11.54 3.44
CA GLY A 15 4.64 10.16 3.86
C GLY A 15 3.46 10.01 4.82
N ASP A 16 2.45 10.87 4.71
CA ASP A 16 1.24 10.86 5.55
C ASP A 16 0.26 9.77 5.07
N GLY A 17 0.51 8.54 5.52
CA GLY A 17 -0.34 7.38 5.24
C GLY A 17 -1.82 7.59 5.61
N PRO A 18 -2.15 8.06 6.83
CA PRO A 18 -3.52 8.37 7.22
C PRO A 18 -4.24 9.33 6.27
N ALA A 19 -3.58 10.43 5.85
CA ALA A 19 -4.17 11.36 4.89
C ALA A 19 -4.40 10.70 3.52
N LEU A 20 -3.43 9.92 3.03
CA LEU A 20 -3.57 9.19 1.76
C LEU A 20 -4.70 8.16 1.81
N THR A 21 -4.84 7.40 2.89
CA THR A 21 -5.96 6.45 3.08
C THR A 21 -7.30 7.16 3.02
N ARG A 22 -7.45 8.30 3.71
CA ARG A 22 -8.69 9.09 3.69
C ARG A 22 -9.00 9.62 2.29
N ILE A 23 -8.03 10.24 1.62
CA ILE A 23 -8.18 10.80 0.27
C ILE A 23 -8.62 9.72 -0.71
N VAL A 24 -7.95 8.57 -0.71
CA VAL A 24 -8.31 7.43 -1.56
C VAL A 24 -9.70 6.91 -1.21
N GLY A 25 -10.02 6.78 0.08
CA GLY A 25 -11.35 6.34 0.53
C GLY A 25 -12.48 7.19 -0.04
N GLU A 26 -12.35 8.51 0.11
CA GLU A 26 -13.30 9.51 -0.39
C GLU A 26 -13.39 9.53 -1.94
N ASP A 27 -12.28 9.30 -2.66
CA ASP A 27 -12.27 9.29 -4.14
C ASP A 27 -12.99 8.06 -4.72
N PHE A 28 -12.94 6.91 -4.04
CA PHE A 28 -13.70 5.70 -4.42
C PHE A 28 -15.15 5.73 -3.89
N GLY A 29 -15.40 6.47 -2.80
CA GLY A 29 -16.70 6.57 -2.15
C GLY A 29 -17.09 5.33 -1.32
N ASP A 30 -18.26 5.41 -0.70
CA ASP A 30 -18.76 4.40 0.25
C ASP A 30 -19.77 3.41 -0.38
N SER A 31 -20.00 3.49 -1.70
CA SER A 31 -20.86 2.51 -2.38
C SER A 31 -20.20 1.12 -2.39
N ALA A 32 -21.01 0.09 -2.56
CA ALA A 32 -20.51 -1.28 -2.68
C ALA A 32 -19.56 -1.43 -3.88
N GLU A 33 -19.85 -0.74 -4.98
CA GLU A 33 -19.03 -0.69 -6.19
C GLU A 33 -17.69 0.02 -5.93
N GLY A 34 -17.73 1.16 -5.23
CA GLY A 34 -16.54 1.93 -4.85
C GLY A 34 -15.61 1.13 -3.94
N ALA A 35 -16.17 0.50 -2.90
CA ALA A 35 -15.43 -0.36 -1.99
C ALA A 35 -14.83 -1.58 -2.72
N SER A 36 -15.59 -2.21 -3.62
CA SER A 36 -15.12 -3.33 -4.44
C SER A 36 -13.98 -2.91 -5.38
N ALA A 37 -14.11 -1.77 -6.05
CA ALA A 37 -13.08 -1.23 -6.92
C ALA A 37 -11.79 -0.90 -6.16
N ARG A 38 -11.89 -0.26 -4.98
CA ARG A 38 -10.76 0.03 -4.10
C ARG A 38 -10.05 -1.27 -3.69
N ARG A 39 -10.80 -2.25 -3.19
CA ARG A 39 -10.28 -3.57 -2.78
C ARG A 39 -9.55 -4.28 -3.93
N ARG A 40 -10.09 -4.21 -5.15
CA ARG A 40 -9.49 -4.85 -6.34
C ARG A 40 -8.18 -4.19 -6.76
N ILE A 41 -8.09 -2.86 -6.64
CA ILE A 41 -6.91 -2.08 -7.04
C ILE A 41 -5.77 -2.19 -6.03
N PHE A 42 -6.10 -2.36 -4.74
CA PHE A 42 -5.13 -2.43 -3.64
C PHE A 42 -5.11 -3.81 -2.97
N ASP A 43 -6.02 -4.05 -2.03
CA ASP A 43 -5.99 -5.15 -1.06
C ASP A 43 -5.82 -6.54 -1.68
N ASP A 44 -6.58 -6.85 -2.74
CA ASP A 44 -6.58 -8.15 -3.40
C ASP A 44 -5.22 -8.51 -4.02
N ARG A 45 -4.32 -7.53 -4.18
CA ARG A 45 -3.00 -7.72 -4.78
C ARG A 45 -1.93 -8.01 -3.74
N HIS A 46 -2.14 -7.61 -2.48
CA HIS A 46 -1.13 -7.73 -1.42
C HIS A 46 -0.70 -9.18 -1.15
N PRO A 47 -1.59 -10.21 -1.14
CA PRO A 47 -1.15 -11.58 -0.93
C PRO A 47 -0.15 -12.06 -2.00
N ALA A 48 -0.48 -11.85 -3.28
CA ALA A 48 0.40 -12.26 -4.38
C ALA A 48 1.70 -11.47 -4.44
N MET A 49 1.68 -10.18 -4.05
CA MET A 49 2.90 -9.37 -3.91
C MET A 49 3.78 -9.90 -2.77
N ALA A 50 3.18 -10.23 -1.62
CA ALA A 50 3.91 -10.78 -0.48
C ALA A 50 4.52 -12.15 -0.79
N ASP A 51 3.83 -13.01 -1.53
CA ASP A 51 4.39 -14.30 -2.00
C ASP A 51 5.62 -14.11 -2.90
N LYS A 52 5.60 -13.10 -3.77
CA LYS A 52 6.76 -12.77 -4.62
C LYS A 52 7.94 -12.27 -3.79
N ILE A 53 7.67 -11.42 -2.81
CA ILE A 53 8.72 -10.88 -1.93
C ILE A 53 9.30 -11.99 -1.05
N ASP A 54 8.47 -12.88 -0.50
CA ASP A 54 8.90 -14.05 0.27
C ASP A 54 9.83 -14.95 -0.54
N ALA A 55 9.52 -15.16 -1.83
CA ALA A 55 10.38 -15.94 -2.71
C ALA A 55 11.80 -15.36 -2.88
N TYR A 56 11.99 -14.04 -2.77
CA TYR A 56 13.32 -13.41 -2.87
C TYR A 56 14.22 -13.77 -1.68
N PHE A 57 13.66 -14.05 -0.50
CA PHE A 57 14.45 -14.47 0.67
C PHE A 57 15.03 -15.89 0.55
N LYS A 58 14.67 -16.65 -0.50
CA LYS A 58 15.26 -17.97 -0.79
C LYS A 58 16.65 -17.87 -1.42
N SER A 59 17.06 -16.69 -1.87
CA SER A 59 18.42 -16.39 -2.33
C SER A 59 19.17 -15.60 -1.24
N PRO A 60 20.49 -15.80 -1.09
CA PRO A 60 21.32 -15.00 -0.18
C PRO A 60 21.57 -13.55 -0.67
N ASP A 61 21.14 -13.20 -1.89
CA ASP A 61 21.38 -11.87 -2.47
C ASP A 61 20.50 -10.77 -1.85
N ASN A 62 21.00 -9.54 -1.93
CA ASN A 62 20.20 -8.36 -1.60
C ASN A 62 19.23 -8.06 -2.74
N HIS A 63 17.94 -7.89 -2.40
CA HIS A 63 16.89 -7.57 -3.35
C HIS A 63 16.35 -6.16 -3.07
N PHE A 64 16.19 -5.36 -4.12
CA PHE A 64 15.53 -4.07 -4.06
C PHE A 64 14.15 -4.15 -4.72
N VAL A 65 13.10 -3.86 -3.96
CA VAL A 65 11.71 -3.97 -4.40
C VAL A 65 11.07 -2.58 -4.45
N VAL A 66 10.56 -2.20 -5.63
CA VAL A 66 9.85 -0.94 -5.84
C VAL A 66 8.35 -1.21 -5.87
N ILE A 67 7.60 -0.51 -5.02
CA ILE A 67 6.13 -0.58 -4.96
C ILE A 67 5.55 0.83 -4.94
N GLY A 68 4.31 0.96 -5.43
CA GLY A 68 3.54 2.19 -5.25
C GLY A 68 3.19 2.39 -3.77
N VAL A 69 3.20 3.65 -3.31
CA VAL A 69 2.87 4.02 -1.92
C VAL A 69 1.51 3.50 -1.46
N GLY A 70 0.57 3.33 -2.40
CA GLY A 70 -0.77 2.76 -2.18
C GLY A 70 -0.78 1.39 -1.52
N HIS A 71 0.33 0.65 -1.57
CA HIS A 71 0.46 -0.66 -0.96
C HIS A 71 0.96 -0.62 0.49
N MET A 72 1.30 0.56 1.02
CA MET A 72 1.94 0.71 2.33
C MET A 72 1.02 1.25 3.43
N PHE A 73 -0.19 1.70 3.09
CA PHE A 73 -1.13 2.33 4.03
C PHE A 73 -2.52 1.69 3.96
N GLY A 74 -3.35 2.00 4.96
CA GLY A 74 -4.66 1.39 5.15
C GLY A 74 -4.60 0.04 5.87
N GLU A 75 -5.77 -0.50 6.18
CA GLU A 75 -5.94 -1.86 6.71
C GLU A 75 -5.58 -2.89 5.63
N ASN A 76 -5.10 -4.07 6.02
CA ASN A 76 -4.73 -5.14 5.09
C ASN A 76 -3.67 -4.73 4.05
N ASN A 77 -2.78 -3.80 4.40
CA ASN A 77 -1.68 -3.35 3.54
C ASN A 77 -0.63 -4.46 3.30
N LEU A 78 0.33 -4.19 2.39
CA LEU A 78 1.38 -5.15 2.05
C LEU A 78 2.29 -5.50 3.24
N LEU A 79 2.55 -4.56 4.16
CA LEU A 79 3.40 -4.81 5.31
C LEU A 79 2.77 -5.83 6.27
N GLU A 80 1.45 -5.76 6.46
CA GLU A 80 0.70 -6.78 7.20
C GLU A 80 0.73 -8.15 6.50
N ALA A 81 0.58 -8.16 5.17
CA ALA A 81 0.68 -9.39 4.39
C ALA A 81 2.08 -10.03 4.49
N LEU A 82 3.14 -9.23 4.53
CA LEU A 82 4.52 -9.68 4.77
C LEU A 82 4.70 -10.20 6.21
N ALA A 83 4.16 -9.49 7.20
CA ALA A 83 4.23 -9.92 8.60
C ALA A 83 3.59 -11.29 8.82
N LYS A 84 2.48 -11.61 8.12
CA LYS A 84 1.85 -12.94 8.12
C LYS A 84 2.76 -14.06 7.59
N ARG A 85 3.81 -13.72 6.84
CA ARG A 85 4.85 -14.64 6.34
C ARG A 85 6.12 -14.63 7.21
N GLY A 86 6.08 -13.97 8.38
CA GLY A 86 7.23 -13.84 9.27
C GLY A 86 8.26 -12.80 8.82
N ILE A 87 7.96 -12.02 7.77
CA ILE A 87 8.86 -10.99 7.23
C ILE A 87 8.60 -9.68 7.97
N ARG A 88 9.66 -9.11 8.57
CA ARG A 88 9.60 -7.81 9.26
C ARG A 88 10.20 -6.72 8.38
N ALA A 89 9.43 -5.66 8.14
CA ALA A 89 9.93 -4.44 7.53
C ALA A 89 10.28 -3.41 8.61
N LYS A 90 11.34 -2.63 8.38
CA LYS A 90 11.72 -1.48 9.20
C LYS A 90 11.89 -0.28 8.28
N ARG A 91 11.34 0.88 8.67
CA ARG A 91 11.65 2.15 8.04
C ARG A 91 13.14 2.47 8.25
N ILE A 92 13.82 2.86 7.19
CA ILE A 92 15.19 3.38 7.26
C ILE A 92 15.08 4.89 7.38
N ASP A 93 15.79 5.45 8.37
CA ASP A 93 15.89 6.89 8.62
C ASP A 93 17.07 7.50 7.85
#